data_AF-A0A7C5NSI9-F1
#
_entry.id   AF-A0A7C5NSI9-F1
#
_cell.length_a   1.000
_cell.length_b   1.000
_cell.length_c   1.000
_cell.angle_alpha   90.00
_cell.angle_beta   90.00
_cell.angle_gamma   90.00
#
_symmetry.space_group_name_H-M   'P 1'
#
loop_
_entity.id
_entity.type
_entity.pdbx_description
1 polymer ?
#
loop_
_entity_poly.entity_id
_entity_poly.type
_entity_poly.pdbx_seq_one_letter_code
_entity_poly.pdbx_strand_id
1 'polypeptide(L)'
;MRETKEPLAKFQLPDWVPKDFRDMVEELAKKKGMTTEEYLSWLWNTTTPEEAERYREIAETFAKILMIQEDLSDLLAIQRAEILKSKEELDTIEQRIHKAQTMMQQAEKYSEQGHYEKAEELFKQASSLLEFTSSYLAAEKERSKKRDKEIEELNTELDNLTQELLELTKGDDNLLNTAKVYALLEWLSEVRQ
;
A
#
# COMPACT_ATOMS: atom_id res chain seq x y z
N MET A 1 -2.16 -13.15 -36.25
CA MET A 1 -3.11 -12.36 -37.04
C MET A 1 -4.04 -11.71 -36.02
N ARG A 2 -3.89 -10.40 -35.74
CA ARG A 2 -4.78 -9.70 -34.81
C ARG A 2 -5.91 -9.06 -35.62
N GLU A 3 -7.14 -9.28 -35.16
CA GLU A 3 -8.38 -8.85 -35.79
C GLU A 3 -8.39 -7.33 -35.98
N THR A 4 -8.84 -6.89 -37.16
CA THR A 4 -9.11 -5.49 -37.44
C THR A 4 -10.21 -5.01 -36.48
N LYS A 5 -9.89 -4.09 -35.57
CA LYS A 5 -10.88 -3.47 -34.65
C LYS A 5 -12.06 -2.96 -35.47
N GLU A 6 -13.27 -3.43 -35.17
CA GLU A 6 -14.46 -2.88 -35.82
C GLU A 6 -14.62 -1.40 -35.41
N PRO A 7 -14.86 -0.51 -36.39
CA PRO A 7 -15.04 0.90 -36.09
C PRO A 7 -16.31 1.11 -35.27
N LEU A 8 -16.18 1.78 -34.13
CA LEU A 8 -17.31 2.10 -33.25
C LEU A 8 -17.99 3.38 -33.76
N ALA A 9 -19.26 3.26 -34.14
CA ALA A 9 -20.04 4.37 -34.70
C ALA A 9 -20.45 5.40 -33.63
N LYS A 10 -20.70 4.96 -32.38
CA LYS A 10 -20.94 5.80 -31.21
C LYS A 10 -20.53 5.08 -29.94
N PHE A 11 -19.76 5.75 -29.08
CA PHE A 11 -19.40 5.24 -27.77
C PHE A 11 -19.96 6.14 -26.67
N GLN A 12 -20.65 5.53 -25.70
CA GLN A 12 -21.13 6.20 -24.50
C GLN A 12 -20.55 5.50 -23.27
N LEU A 13 -20.05 6.28 -22.31
CA LEU A 13 -19.55 5.76 -21.04
C LEU A 13 -20.72 5.19 -20.21
N PRO A 14 -20.65 3.93 -19.75
CA PRO A 14 -21.66 3.34 -18.89
C PRO A 14 -21.84 4.09 -17.56
N ASP A 15 -23.07 4.14 -17.02
CA ASP A 15 -23.44 4.87 -15.79
C ASP A 15 -22.61 4.52 -14.54
N TRP A 16 -22.03 3.33 -14.49
CA TRP A 16 -21.16 2.90 -13.40
C TRP A 16 -19.72 3.46 -13.48
N VAL A 17 -19.31 4.03 -14.62
CA VAL A 17 -17.98 4.67 -14.75
C VAL A 17 -17.90 5.83 -13.74
N PRO A 18 -16.90 5.84 -12.84
CA PRO A 18 -16.77 6.85 -11.79
C PRO A 18 -16.81 8.28 -12.34
N LYS A 19 -17.40 9.19 -11.54
CA LYS A 19 -17.56 10.59 -11.93
C LYS A 19 -16.23 11.25 -12.28
N ASP A 20 -15.19 11.07 -11.46
CA ASP A 20 -13.88 11.69 -11.69
C ASP A 20 -13.27 11.27 -13.04
N PHE A 21 -13.54 10.03 -13.47
CA PHE A 21 -13.11 9.55 -14.79
C PHE A 21 -13.92 10.18 -15.92
N ARG A 22 -15.24 10.35 -15.74
CA ARG A 22 -16.09 11.05 -16.71
C ARG A 22 -15.65 12.51 -16.88
N ASP A 23 -15.41 13.19 -15.77
CA ASP A 23 -14.93 14.58 -15.75
C ASP A 23 -13.59 14.69 -16.50
N MET A 24 -12.66 13.75 -16.28
CA MET A 24 -11.39 13.66 -17.02
C MET A 24 -11.60 13.49 -18.54
N VAL A 25 -12.51 12.60 -18.96
CA VAL A 25 -12.81 12.38 -20.39
C VAL A 25 -13.42 13.63 -21.02
N GLU A 26 -14.33 14.30 -20.31
CA GLU A 26 -14.96 15.56 -20.76
C GLU A 26 -13.92 16.67 -20.95
N GLU A 27 -12.95 16.79 -20.04
CA GLU A 27 -11.85 17.74 -20.19
C GLU A 27 -10.98 17.45 -21.42
N LEU A 28 -10.63 16.18 -21.67
CA LEU A 28 -9.87 15.77 -22.85
C LEU A 28 -10.64 16.07 -24.14
N ALA A 29 -11.93 15.74 -24.18
CA ALA A 29 -12.81 16.03 -25.30
C ALA A 29 -12.89 17.53 -25.59
N LYS A 30 -13.09 18.34 -24.54
CA LYS A 30 -13.12 19.81 -24.63
C LYS A 30 -11.81 20.39 -25.17
N LYS A 31 -10.66 19.89 -24.73
CA LYS A 31 -9.34 20.30 -25.26
C LYS A 31 -9.18 20.02 -26.75
N LYS A 32 -9.87 18.99 -27.27
CA LYS A 32 -9.91 18.64 -28.69
C LYS A 32 -11.04 19.34 -29.46
N GLY A 33 -11.89 20.14 -28.79
CA GLY A 33 -13.05 20.79 -29.40
C GLY A 33 -14.15 19.80 -29.80
N MET A 34 -14.24 18.67 -29.11
CA MET A 34 -15.16 17.56 -29.38
C MET A 34 -16.14 17.37 -28.22
N THR A 35 -17.27 16.73 -28.50
CA THR A 35 -18.09 16.10 -27.46
C THR A 35 -17.42 14.83 -26.94
N THR A 36 -17.84 14.35 -25.76
CA THR A 36 -17.32 13.10 -25.17
C THR A 36 -17.49 11.90 -26.10
N GLU A 37 -18.67 11.76 -26.73
CA GLU A 37 -18.93 10.65 -27.67
C GLU A 37 -18.04 10.71 -28.91
N GLU A 38 -17.86 11.91 -29.47
CA GLU A 38 -16.97 12.15 -30.62
C GLU A 38 -15.52 11.84 -30.25
N TYR A 39 -15.06 12.27 -29.07
CA TYR A 39 -13.70 12.01 -28.61
C TYR A 39 -13.41 10.52 -28.42
N LEU A 40 -14.32 9.77 -27.78
CA LEU A 40 -14.15 8.33 -27.58
C LEU A 40 -14.14 7.55 -28.90
N SER A 41 -15.04 7.93 -29.82
CA SER A 41 -15.12 7.32 -31.15
C SER A 41 -13.89 7.68 -32.00
N TRP A 42 -13.43 8.94 -31.92
CA TRP A 42 -12.18 9.38 -32.56
C TRP A 42 -11.00 8.57 -32.02
N LEU A 43 -10.81 8.53 -30.71
CA LEU A 43 -9.71 7.83 -30.06
C LEU A 43 -9.66 6.35 -30.47
N TRP A 44 -10.78 5.64 -30.43
CA TRP A 44 -10.84 4.23 -30.83
C TRP A 44 -10.43 4.00 -32.29
N ASN A 45 -10.92 4.86 -33.20
CA ASN A 45 -10.77 4.66 -34.63
C ASN A 45 -9.45 5.21 -35.20
N THR A 46 -8.81 6.16 -34.53
CA THR A 46 -7.58 6.80 -35.02
C THR A 46 -6.30 6.33 -34.35
N THR A 47 -6.39 5.60 -33.23
CA THR A 47 -5.20 5.09 -32.52
C THR A 47 -4.52 4.01 -33.35
N THR A 48 -3.24 4.21 -33.67
CA THR A 48 -2.45 3.19 -34.39
C THR A 48 -2.10 2.00 -33.48
N PRO A 49 -1.71 0.84 -34.02
CA PRO A 49 -1.23 -0.28 -33.20
C PRO A 49 -0.07 0.08 -32.27
N GLU A 50 0.85 0.94 -32.73
CA GLU A 50 1.99 1.41 -31.93
C GLU A 50 1.54 2.34 -30.79
N GLU A 51 0.60 3.23 -31.07
CA GLU A 51 0.00 4.10 -30.04
C GLU A 51 -0.82 3.29 -29.02
N ALA A 52 -1.55 2.28 -29.49
CA ALA A 52 -2.31 1.37 -28.64
C ALA A 52 -1.41 0.60 -27.67
N GLU A 53 -0.27 0.08 -28.16
CA GLU A 53 0.70 -0.59 -27.30
C GLU A 53 1.27 0.36 -26.25
N ARG A 54 1.66 1.57 -26.66
CA ARG A 54 2.15 2.59 -25.74
C ARG A 54 1.10 2.98 -24.69
N TYR A 55 -0.17 3.12 -25.07
CA TYR A 55 -1.25 3.38 -24.13
C TYR A 55 -1.45 2.24 -23.15
N ARG A 56 -1.32 0.99 -23.60
CA ARG A 56 -1.39 -0.18 -22.72
C ARG A 56 -0.26 -0.18 -21.70
N GLU A 57 0.98 0.02 -22.14
CA GLU A 57 2.15 0.12 -21.24
C GLU A 57 1.94 1.21 -20.18
N ILE A 58 1.53 2.42 -20.59
CA ILE A 58 1.25 3.53 -19.65
C ILE A 58 0.15 3.16 -18.65
N ALA A 59 -0.94 2.55 -19.11
CA ALA A 59 -2.08 2.19 -18.26
C ALA A 59 -1.72 1.07 -17.28
N GLU A 60 -0.96 0.07 -17.71
CA GLU A 60 -0.46 -1.02 -16.87
C GLU A 60 0.50 -0.52 -15.80
N THR A 61 1.47 0.33 -16.16
CA THR A 61 2.41 0.92 -15.20
C THR A 61 1.68 1.82 -14.20
N PHE A 62 0.70 2.61 -14.65
CA PHE A 62 -0.15 3.38 -13.74
C PHE A 62 -0.98 2.49 -12.80
N ALA A 63 -1.52 1.37 -13.27
CA ALA A 63 -2.27 0.43 -12.43
C ALA A 63 -1.38 -0.20 -11.34
N LYS A 64 -0.15 -0.59 -11.67
CA LYS A 64 0.82 -1.11 -10.68
C LYS A 64 1.14 -0.08 -9.60
N ILE A 65 1.32 1.18 -9.97
CA ILE A 65 1.53 2.28 -9.03
C ILE A 65 0.36 2.38 -8.04
N LEU A 66 -0.88 2.31 -8.54
CA LEU A 66 -2.06 2.38 -7.67
C LEU A 66 -2.13 1.19 -6.70
N MET A 67 -1.82 -0.02 -7.16
CA MET A 67 -1.78 -1.21 -6.31
C MET A 67 -0.75 -1.06 -5.19
N ILE A 68 0.47 -0.62 -5.52
CA ILE A 68 1.53 -0.42 -4.52
C ILE A 68 1.16 0.69 -3.54
N GLN A 69 0.50 1.76 -3.99
CA GLN A 69 0.01 2.82 -3.10
C GLN A 69 -1.04 2.32 -2.11
N GLU A 70 -1.92 1.41 -2.54
CA GLU A 70 -2.90 0.75 -1.67
C GLU A 70 -2.19 -0.16 -0.65
N ASP A 71 -1.28 -1.02 -1.10
CA ASP A 71 -0.50 -1.91 -0.22
C ASP A 71 0.32 -1.12 0.81
N LEU A 72 0.96 -0.02 0.40
CA LEU A 72 1.68 0.88 1.30
C LEU A 72 0.75 1.53 2.33
N SER A 73 -0.43 1.99 1.90
CA SER A 73 -1.43 2.59 2.79
C SER A 73 -1.86 1.58 3.85
N ASP A 74 -2.13 0.33 3.46
CA ASP A 74 -2.52 -0.74 4.37
C ASP A 74 -1.41 -1.09 5.37
N LEU A 75 -0.17 -1.23 4.90
CA LEU A 75 0.98 -1.48 5.77
C LEU A 75 1.22 -0.35 6.77
N LEU A 76 1.09 0.90 6.35
CA LEU A 76 1.21 2.05 7.24
C LEU A 76 0.06 2.11 8.25
N ALA A 77 -1.15 1.71 7.88
CA ALA A 77 -2.28 1.59 8.80
C ALA A 77 -2.03 0.51 9.86
N ILE A 78 -1.51 -0.65 9.46
CA ILE A 78 -1.11 -1.74 10.36
C ILE A 78 -0.02 -1.24 11.33
N GLN A 79 1.03 -0.61 10.81
CA GLN A 79 2.12 -0.09 11.64
C GLN A 79 1.62 0.92 12.68
N ARG A 80 0.69 1.82 12.30
CA ARG A 80 0.07 2.78 13.23
C ARG A 80 -0.74 2.07 14.33
N ALA A 81 -1.53 1.06 13.98
CA ALA A 81 -2.31 0.30 14.94
C ALA A 81 -1.41 -0.45 15.94
N GLU A 82 -0.31 -1.02 15.46
CA GLU A 82 0.66 -1.72 16.31
C GLU A 82 1.47 -0.79 17.20
N ILE A 83 1.83 0.41 16.73
CA ILE A 83 2.43 1.44 17.59
C ILE A 83 1.49 1.81 18.73
N LEU A 84 0.20 1.99 18.43
CA LEU A 84 -0.80 2.30 19.44
C LEU A 84 -0.92 1.17 20.46
N LYS A 85 -1.02 -0.07 19.99
CA LYS A 85 -1.05 -1.26 20.85
C LYS A 85 0.23 -1.41 21.69
N SER A 86 1.40 -1.22 21.07
CA SER A 86 2.69 -1.31 21.74
C SER A 86 2.81 -0.27 22.84
N LYS A 87 2.21 0.92 22.68
CA LYS A 87 2.19 1.94 23.72
C LYS A 87 1.42 1.48 24.96
N GLU A 88 0.26 0.85 24.78
CA GLU A 88 -0.52 0.28 25.89
C GLU A 88 0.21 -0.91 26.54
N GLU A 89 0.86 -1.75 25.74
CA GLU A 89 1.64 -2.88 26.21
C GLU A 89 2.95 -2.43 26.91
N LEU A 90 3.56 -1.31 26.50
CA LEU A 90 4.72 -0.72 27.15
C LEU A 90 4.44 -0.28 28.57
N ASP A 91 3.30 0.39 28.83
CA ASP A 91 2.88 0.74 30.19
C ASP A 91 2.78 -0.53 31.07
N THR A 92 2.30 -1.63 30.47
CA THR A 92 2.21 -2.93 31.14
C THR A 92 3.60 -3.56 31.36
N ILE A 93 4.53 -3.42 30.41
CA ILE A 93 5.91 -3.92 30.51
C ILE A 93 6.67 -3.14 31.58
N GLU A 94 6.55 -1.83 31.63
CA GLU A 94 7.15 -0.99 32.67
C GLU A 94 6.68 -1.41 34.06
N GLN A 95 5.37 -1.66 34.22
CA GLN A 95 4.81 -2.20 35.47
C GLN A 95 5.39 -3.58 35.81
N ARG A 96 5.57 -4.47 34.82
CA ARG A 96 6.17 -5.80 35.04
C ARG A 96 7.64 -5.71 35.45
N ILE A 97 8.41 -4.82 34.83
CA ILE A 97 9.81 -4.58 35.19
C ILE A 97 9.89 -4.04 36.61
N HIS A 98 9.07 -3.03 36.95
CA HIS A 98 9.05 -2.47 38.30
C HIS A 98 8.64 -3.51 39.37
N LYS A 99 7.65 -4.35 39.06
CA LYS A 99 7.24 -5.46 39.92
C LYS A 99 8.39 -6.47 40.11
N ALA A 100 9.08 -6.86 39.04
CA ALA A 100 10.23 -7.76 39.12
C ALA A 100 11.36 -7.18 39.97
N GLN A 101 11.69 -5.89 39.80
CA GLN A 101 12.68 -5.19 40.62
C GLN A 101 12.29 -5.18 42.10
N THR A 102 11.01 -4.94 42.41
CA THR A 102 10.51 -4.96 43.79
C THR A 102 10.59 -6.37 44.39
N MET A 103 10.27 -7.41 43.61
CA MET A 103 10.43 -8.81 44.03
C MET A 103 11.89 -9.17 44.31
N MET A 104 12.82 -8.71 43.46
CA MET A 104 14.27 -8.92 43.69
C MET A 104 14.73 -8.25 44.98
N GLN A 105 14.34 -7.00 45.23
CA GLN A 105 14.68 -6.30 46.48
C GLN A 105 14.11 -6.98 47.72
N GLN A 106 12.91 -7.57 47.62
CA GLN A 106 12.33 -8.37 48.70
C GLN A 106 13.07 -9.70 48.88
N ALA A 107 13.45 -10.35 47.79
CA ALA A 107 14.23 -11.58 47.82
C ALA A 107 15.58 -11.38 48.50
N GLU A 108 16.28 -10.29 48.18
CA GLU A 108 17.54 -9.89 48.82
C GLU A 108 17.37 -9.76 50.35
N LYS A 109 16.34 -9.04 50.80
CA LYS A 109 16.04 -8.90 52.24
C LYS A 109 15.74 -10.24 52.91
N TYR A 110 14.96 -11.12 52.26
CA TYR A 110 14.69 -12.45 52.80
C TYR A 110 15.96 -13.30 52.89
N SER A 111 16.84 -13.21 51.90
CA SER A 111 18.13 -13.90 51.89
C SER A 111 19.03 -13.41 53.03
N GLU A 112 19.12 -12.10 53.25
CA GLU A 112 19.88 -11.50 54.36
C GLU A 112 19.35 -11.96 55.74
N GLN A 113 18.05 -12.21 55.86
CA GLN A 113 17.41 -12.73 57.07
C GLN A 113 17.52 -14.25 57.22
N GLY A 114 18.16 -14.96 56.28
CA GLY A 114 18.28 -16.42 56.28
C GLY A 114 17.05 -17.18 55.79
N HIS A 115 16.05 -16.48 55.24
CA HIS A 115 14.85 -17.06 54.64
C HIS A 115 15.06 -17.42 53.16
N TYR A 116 16.02 -18.29 52.89
CA TYR A 116 16.48 -18.59 51.52
C TYR A 116 15.38 -19.16 50.62
N GLU A 117 14.50 -20.03 51.12
CA GLU A 117 13.41 -20.62 50.31
C GLU A 117 12.47 -19.53 49.76
N LYS A 118 12.10 -18.54 50.59
CA LYS A 118 11.26 -17.41 50.16
C LYS A 118 11.99 -16.49 49.19
N ALA A 119 13.29 -16.26 49.42
CA ALA A 119 14.12 -15.48 48.51
C ALA A 119 14.21 -16.14 47.13
N GLU A 120 14.45 -17.45 47.08
CA GLU A 120 14.55 -18.22 45.84
C GLU A 120 13.25 -18.18 45.04
N GLU A 121 12.09 -18.30 45.71
CA GLU A 121 10.80 -18.21 45.04
C GLU A 121 10.59 -16.83 44.40
N LEU A 122 10.91 -15.75 45.11
CA LEU A 122 10.80 -14.39 44.59
C LEU A 122 11.77 -14.11 43.44
N PHE A 123 13.01 -14.60 43.51
CA PHE A 123 13.97 -14.50 42.40
C PHE A 123 13.47 -15.26 41.16
N LYS A 124 12.90 -16.46 41.33
CA LYS A 124 12.31 -17.22 40.22
C LYS A 124 11.14 -16.47 39.58
N GLN A 125 10.24 -15.90 40.38
CA GLN A 125 9.12 -15.10 39.88
C GLN A 125 9.60 -13.84 39.13
N ALA A 126 10.59 -13.12 39.68
CA ALA A 126 11.18 -11.95 39.02
C ALA A 126 11.87 -12.32 37.70
N SER A 127 12.66 -13.40 37.67
CA SER A 127 13.32 -13.89 36.44
C SER A 127 12.30 -14.20 35.35
N SER A 128 11.22 -14.93 35.70
CA SER A 128 10.16 -15.27 34.75
C SER A 128 9.49 -14.03 34.15
N LEU A 129 9.23 -12.99 34.95
CA LEU A 129 8.70 -11.72 34.45
C LEU A 129 9.68 -11.03 33.50
N LEU A 130 10.96 -10.95 33.85
CA LEU A 130 11.98 -10.30 33.04
C LEU A 130 12.22 -11.05 31.72
N GLU A 131 12.31 -12.36 31.76
CA GLU A 131 12.44 -13.22 30.57
C GLU A 131 11.27 -13.03 29.61
N PHE A 132 10.03 -13.02 30.13
CA PHE A 132 8.86 -12.72 29.32
C PHE A 132 8.98 -11.35 28.65
N THR A 133 9.31 -10.30 29.42
CA THR A 133 9.40 -8.94 28.88
C THR A 133 10.50 -8.80 27.82
N SER A 134 11.66 -9.44 28.05
CA SER A 134 12.77 -9.43 27.11
C SER A 134 12.43 -10.14 25.80
N SER A 135 11.81 -11.33 25.90
CA SER A 135 11.37 -12.10 24.74
C SER A 135 10.32 -11.36 23.91
N TYR A 136 9.34 -10.74 24.56
CA TYR A 136 8.32 -9.94 23.90
C TYR A 136 8.94 -8.75 23.14
N LEU A 137 9.81 -7.96 23.80
CA LEU A 137 10.45 -6.80 23.17
C LEU A 137 11.34 -7.20 21.99
N ALA A 138 12.03 -8.35 22.07
CA ALA A 138 12.82 -8.87 20.97
C ALA A 138 11.94 -9.26 19.77
N ALA A 139 10.80 -9.91 20.01
CA ALA A 139 9.85 -10.28 18.96
C ALA A 139 9.26 -9.04 18.27
N GLU A 140 8.89 -8.01 19.03
CA GLU A 140 8.32 -6.79 18.44
C GLU A 140 9.35 -6.01 17.63
N LYS A 141 10.60 -5.95 18.11
CA LYS A 141 11.70 -5.35 17.35
C LYS A 141 11.90 -6.05 16.00
N GLU A 142 11.79 -7.37 15.96
CA GLU A 142 11.95 -8.12 14.72
C GLU A 142 10.77 -7.94 13.76
N ARG A 143 9.54 -7.88 14.29
CA ARG A 143 8.34 -7.56 13.49
C ARG A 143 8.43 -6.17 12.88
N SER A 144 8.84 -5.17 13.66
CA SER A 144 9.06 -3.80 13.16
C SER A 144 10.06 -3.79 12.02
N LYS A 145 11.24 -4.38 12.20
CA LYS A 145 12.27 -4.44 11.15
C LYS A 145 11.78 -5.07 9.86
N LYS A 146 11.01 -6.17 9.96
CA LYS A 146 10.47 -6.84 8.78
C LYS A 146 9.54 -5.91 8.00
N ARG A 147 8.64 -5.22 8.70
CA ARG A 147 7.74 -4.23 8.07
C ARG A 147 8.50 -3.04 7.49
N ASP A 148 9.47 -2.51 8.22
CA ASP A 148 10.27 -1.38 7.75
C ASP A 148 10.98 -1.73 6.42
N LYS A 149 11.50 -2.96 6.31
CA LYS A 149 12.07 -3.50 5.07
C LYS A 149 11.04 -3.61 3.94
N GLU A 150 9.85 -4.11 4.23
CA GLU A 150 8.76 -4.25 3.24
C GLU A 150 8.28 -2.88 2.73
N ILE A 151 8.16 -1.89 3.61
CA ILE A 151 7.86 -0.51 3.27
C ILE A 151 8.97 0.09 2.40
N GLU A 152 10.25 -0.17 2.72
CA GLU A 152 11.39 0.31 1.92
C GLU A 152 11.39 -0.31 0.51
N GLU A 153 11.11 -1.61 0.40
CA GLU A 153 11.01 -2.32 -0.88
C GLU A 153 9.88 -1.75 -1.75
N LEU A 154 8.68 -1.58 -1.19
CA LEU A 154 7.53 -1.01 -1.89
C LEU A 154 7.75 0.45 -2.30
N ASN A 155 8.39 1.28 -1.47
CA ASN A 155 8.74 2.64 -1.85
C ASN A 155 9.75 2.67 -3.00
N THR A 156 10.75 1.78 -2.97
CA THR A 156 11.72 1.66 -4.07
C THR A 156 11.03 1.25 -5.37
N GLU A 157 10.11 0.30 -5.32
CA GLU A 157 9.32 -0.13 -6.48
C GLU A 157 8.42 1.00 -6.99
N LEU A 158 7.75 1.71 -6.09
CA LEU A 158 6.93 2.88 -6.42
C LEU A 158 7.73 3.97 -7.13
N ASP A 159 8.93 4.29 -6.63
CA ASP A 159 9.81 5.27 -7.23
C ASP A 159 10.24 4.85 -8.63
N ASN A 160 10.63 3.58 -8.81
CA ASN A 160 11.01 3.04 -10.12
C ASN A 160 9.86 3.11 -11.14
N LEU A 161 8.67 2.66 -10.76
CA LEU A 161 7.49 2.72 -11.63
C LEU A 161 7.06 4.15 -11.92
N THR A 162 7.21 5.06 -10.96
CA THR A 162 6.93 6.49 -11.17
C THR A 162 7.88 7.10 -12.18
N GLN A 163 9.18 6.75 -12.13
CA GLN A 163 10.15 7.16 -13.16
C GLN A 163 9.82 6.55 -14.52
N GLU A 164 9.49 5.27 -14.58
CA GLU A 164 9.07 4.60 -15.82
C GLU A 164 7.85 5.29 -16.44
N LEU A 165 6.83 5.60 -15.62
CA LEU A 165 5.65 6.32 -16.06
C LEU A 165 6.01 7.72 -16.58
N LEU A 166 6.92 8.42 -15.92
CA LEU A 166 7.40 9.73 -16.35
C LEU A 166 8.12 9.65 -17.70
N GLU A 167 8.92 8.60 -17.94
CA GLU A 167 9.59 8.37 -19.21
C GLU A 167 8.61 8.03 -20.34
N LEU A 168 7.65 7.13 -20.08
CA LEU A 168 6.63 6.72 -21.04
C LEU A 168 5.73 7.89 -21.45
N THR A 169 5.37 8.74 -20.48
CA THR A 169 4.51 9.92 -20.69
C THR A 169 5.29 11.16 -21.12
N LYS A 170 6.60 11.20 -20.90
CA LYS A 170 7.44 12.41 -20.97
C LYS A 170 6.89 13.57 -20.12
N GLY A 171 6.16 13.24 -19.04
CA GLY A 171 5.47 14.21 -18.19
C GLY A 171 4.22 14.83 -18.81
N ASP A 172 3.65 14.27 -19.87
CA ASP A 172 2.38 14.74 -20.46
C ASP A 172 1.17 14.10 -19.78
N ASP A 173 0.52 14.85 -18.90
CA ASP A 173 -0.72 14.43 -18.22
C ASP A 173 -1.85 14.09 -19.20
N ASN A 174 -1.92 14.74 -20.37
CA ASN A 174 -2.95 14.41 -21.36
C ASN A 174 -2.69 13.05 -21.98
N LEU A 175 -1.42 12.68 -22.16
CA LEU A 175 -1.03 11.37 -22.67
C LEU A 175 -1.37 10.27 -21.67
N LEU A 176 -1.06 10.50 -20.39
CA LEU A 176 -1.46 9.60 -19.30
C LEU A 176 -2.98 9.40 -19.26
N ASN A 177 -3.73 10.50 -19.28
CA ASN A 177 -5.19 10.43 -19.23
C ASN A 177 -5.77 9.80 -20.51
N THR A 178 -5.19 10.05 -21.68
CA THR A 178 -5.58 9.39 -22.94
C THR A 178 -5.35 7.87 -22.86
N ALA A 179 -4.22 7.44 -22.29
CA ALA A 179 -3.93 6.03 -22.08
C ALA A 179 -4.93 5.35 -21.13
N LYS A 180 -5.32 6.00 -20.03
CA LYS A 180 -6.37 5.53 -19.12
C LYS A 180 -7.71 5.36 -19.83
N VAL A 181 -8.09 6.35 -20.65
CA VAL A 181 -9.32 6.28 -21.46
C VAL A 181 -9.25 5.14 -22.47
N TYR A 182 -8.12 4.96 -23.14
CA TYR A 182 -7.94 3.89 -24.11
C TYR A 182 -8.02 2.50 -23.48
N ALA A 183 -7.40 2.29 -22.32
CA ALA A 183 -7.45 1.01 -21.61
C ALA A 183 -8.89 0.65 -21.20
N LEU A 184 -9.70 1.64 -20.76
CA LEU A 184 -11.11 1.42 -20.48
C LEU A 184 -11.90 1.05 -21.75
N LEU A 185 -11.59 1.68 -22.89
CA LEU A 185 -12.22 1.34 -24.16
C LEU A 185 -11.88 -0.09 -24.61
N GLU A 186 -10.61 -0.52 -24.49
CA GLU A 186 -10.23 -1.91 -24.76
C GLU A 186 -11.01 -2.89 -23.88
N TRP A 187 -11.02 -2.66 -22.56
CA TRP A 187 -11.76 -3.52 -21.63
C TRP A 187 -13.27 -3.57 -21.93
N LEU A 188 -13.89 -2.43 -22.20
CA LEU A 188 -15.31 -2.36 -22.57
C LEU A 188 -15.61 -3.06 -23.90
N SER A 189 -14.66 -3.10 -24.83
CA SER A 189 -14.80 -3.81 -26.10
C SER A 189 -14.74 -5.32 -25.90
N GLU A 190 -13.89 -5.81 -25.00
CA GLU A 190 -13.75 -7.23 -24.67
C GLU A 190 -14.96 -7.76 -23.90
N VAL A 191 -15.52 -6.96 -22.98
CA VAL A 191 -16.68 -7.35 -22.16
C VAL A 191 -18.00 -7.37 -22.94
N ARG A 192 -18.06 -6.71 -24.10
CA ARG A 192 -19.27 -6.65 -24.96
C ARG A 192 -19.34 -7.75 -26.02
N GLN A 193 -18.30 -8.56 -26.18
CA GLN A 193 -18.27 -9.74 -27.07
C GLN A 193 -18.80 -10.99 -26.35
#